data_AF-A0A956VXI5-F1
#
_entry.id   AF-A0A956VXI5-F1
#
_cell.length_a   1.000
_cell.length_b   1.000
_cell.length_c   1.000
_cell.angle_alpha   90.00
_cell.angle_beta   90.00
_cell.angle_gamma   90.00
#
_symmetry.space_group_name_H-M   'P 1'
#
loop_
_entity.id
_entity.type
_entity.pdbx_description
1 polymer ?
#
loop_
_entity_poly.entity_id
_entity_poly.type
_entity_poly.pdbx_seq_one_letter_code
_entity_poly.pdbx_strand_id
1 'polypeptide(L)'
;MVLDTVSLVSLLIAIGAGLVLALCAAIEASNIMLARRRLRGITAPGLVPLMRTYVRERQRLLRHLRAGVSVSTVTMTSALIVLFDGVEWTRVLLAAAVTVVLISSLRSASRIVTLSRPEGAAARLEAPARALQLLLRPLSFLLSAPTAVPLRALGL
;
A
#
# COMPACT_ATOMS: atom_id res chain seq x y z
N MET A 1 10.16 28.83 17.72
CA MET A 1 9.42 27.64 18.19
C MET A 1 10.25 26.43 17.81
N VAL A 2 11.03 25.89 18.74
CA VAL A 2 11.90 24.73 18.47
C VAL A 2 10.97 23.53 18.33
N LEU A 3 11.04 22.79 17.22
CA LEU A 3 10.32 21.53 17.11
C LEU A 3 10.96 20.55 18.09
N ASP A 4 10.17 20.08 19.06
CA ASP A 4 10.58 19.01 19.96
C ASP A 4 10.94 17.75 19.17
N THR A 5 11.88 16.96 19.70
CA THR A 5 12.37 15.73 19.07
C THR A 5 11.23 14.75 18.72
N VAL A 6 10.21 14.67 19.57
CA VAL A 6 9.00 13.86 19.36
C VAL A 6 8.21 14.33 18.15
N SER A 7 8.07 15.64 17.97
CA SER A 7 7.37 16.24 16.84
C SER A 7 8.13 16.03 15.52
N LEU A 8 9.47 16.13 15.55
CA LEU A 8 10.32 15.81 14.40
C LEU A 8 10.22 14.34 13.98
N VAL A 9 10.31 13.43 14.94
CA VAL A 9 10.20 11.98 14.68
C VAL A 9 8.81 11.65 14.13
N SER A 10 7.75 12.21 14.72
CA SER A 10 6.38 11.99 14.26
C SER A 10 6.16 12.52 12.84
N LEU A 11 6.71 13.69 12.51
CA LEU A 11 6.67 14.23 11.16
C LEU A 11 7.40 13.32 10.15
N LEU A 12 8.60 12.83 10.49
CA LEU A 12 9.35 11.91 9.64
C LEU A 12 8.60 10.59 9.41
N ILE A 13 7.97 10.05 10.46
CA ILE A 13 7.12 8.85 10.37
C ILE A 13 5.92 9.11 9.46
N ALA A 14 5.25 10.26 9.60
CA ALA A 14 4.10 10.62 8.77
C ALA A 14 4.51 10.76 7.28
N ILE A 15 5.65 11.39 7.00
CA ILE A 15 6.20 11.51 5.64
C ILE A 15 6.55 10.12 5.08
N GLY A 16 7.26 9.30 5.86
CA GLY A 16 7.63 7.94 5.44
C GLY A 16 6.41 7.07 5.16
N ALA A 17 5.39 7.10 6.03
CA ALA A 17 4.13 6.40 5.84
C ALA A 17 3.38 6.90 4.60
N GLY A 18 3.37 8.22 4.36
CA GLY A 18 2.84 8.82 3.15
C GLY A 18 3.54 8.32 1.89
N LEU A 19 4.87 8.31 1.86
CA LEU A 19 5.63 7.80 0.71
C LEU A 19 5.31 6.32 0.42
N VAL A 20 5.23 5.48 1.45
CA VAL A 20 4.85 4.07 1.30
C VAL A 20 3.42 3.95 0.76
N LEU A 21 2.48 4.76 1.25
CA LEU A 21 1.10 4.80 0.78
C LEU A 21 1.02 5.22 -0.70
N ALA A 22 1.76 6.26 -1.10
CA ALA A 22 1.84 6.72 -2.48
C ALA A 22 2.40 5.64 -3.40
N LEU A 23 3.47 4.95 -2.98
CA LEU A 23 4.04 3.80 -3.68
C LEU A 23 3.01 2.67 -3.82
N CYS A 24 2.31 2.31 -2.75
CA CYS A 24 1.26 1.29 -2.80
C CYS A 24 0.18 1.63 -3.82
N ALA A 25 -0.30 2.88 -3.81
CA ALA A 25 -1.35 3.35 -4.71
C ALA A 25 -0.87 3.42 -6.18
N ALA A 26 0.38 3.80 -6.41
CA ALA A 26 1.00 3.76 -7.74
C ALA A 26 1.14 2.33 -8.27
N ILE A 27 1.58 1.38 -7.43
CA ILE A 27 1.67 -0.03 -7.82
C ILE A 27 0.27 -0.61 -8.07
N GLU A 28 -0.72 -0.23 -7.26
CA GLU A 28 -2.12 -0.64 -7.45
C GLU A 28 -2.66 -0.17 -8.81
N ALA A 29 -2.38 1.08 -9.19
CA ALA A 29 -2.76 1.63 -10.50
C ALA A 29 -2.07 0.93 -11.67
N SER A 30 -0.80 0.57 -11.52
CA SER A 30 0.00 -0.08 -12.58
C SER A 30 -0.10 -1.61 -12.59
N ASN A 31 -0.90 -2.21 -11.71
CA ASN A 31 -0.95 -3.66 -11.50
C ASN A 31 -1.22 -4.47 -12.78
N ILE A 32 -2.11 -3.99 -13.66
CA ILE A 32 -2.41 -4.65 -14.95
C ILE A 32 -1.16 -4.70 -15.83
N MET A 33 -0.45 -3.57 -15.96
CA MET A 33 0.76 -3.47 -16.77
C MET A 33 1.93 -4.27 -16.17
N LEU A 34 2.06 -4.27 -14.84
CA LEU A 34 3.05 -5.09 -14.13
C LEU A 34 2.81 -6.58 -14.34
N ALA A 35 1.57 -7.05 -14.19
CA ALA A 35 1.21 -8.43 -14.43
C ALA A 35 1.44 -8.82 -15.91
N ARG A 36 1.09 -7.95 -16.86
CA ARG A 36 1.37 -8.17 -18.29
C ARG A 36 2.87 -8.25 -18.59
N ARG A 37 3.69 -7.39 -17.98
CA ARG A 37 5.17 -7.41 -18.12
C ARG A 37 5.76 -8.71 -17.57
N ARG A 38 5.33 -9.16 -16.38
CA ARG A 38 5.80 -10.42 -15.77
C ARG A 38 5.48 -11.66 -16.62
N LEU A 39 4.41 -11.61 -17.42
CA LEU A 39 4.01 -12.71 -18.32
C LEU A 39 4.75 -12.73 -19.65
N ARG A 40 5.32 -11.61 -20.12
CA ARG A 40 6.04 -11.55 -21.41
C ARG A 40 7.26 -12.50 -21.47
N GLY A 41 7.75 -12.96 -20.32
CA GLY A 41 8.85 -13.94 -20.24
C GLY A 41 8.42 -15.39 -20.00
N ILE A 42 7.11 -15.69 -19.94
CA ILE A 42 6.60 -17.03 -19.64
C ILE A 42 6.14 -17.70 -20.93
N THR A 43 6.85 -18.75 -21.36
CA THR A 43 6.39 -19.67 -22.40
C THR A 43 5.36 -20.62 -21.80
N ALA A 44 4.08 -20.40 -22.08
CA ALA A 44 3.00 -21.26 -21.65
C ALA A 44 2.29 -21.87 -22.88
N PRO A 45 1.94 -23.17 -22.85
CA PRO A 45 1.42 -23.90 -24.01
C PRO A 45 -0.03 -23.57 -24.39
N GLY A 46 -0.60 -22.46 -23.90
CA GLY A 46 -1.97 -22.07 -24.23
C GLY A 46 -2.49 -20.83 -23.47
N LEU A 47 -3.64 -20.31 -23.93
CA LEU A 47 -4.24 -19.07 -23.42
C LEU A 47 -4.85 -19.23 -22.01
N VAL A 48 -5.45 -20.38 -21.72
CA VAL A 48 -6.05 -20.70 -20.41
C VAL A 48 -5.02 -20.70 -19.26
N PRO A 49 -3.87 -21.39 -19.35
CA PRO A 49 -2.85 -21.32 -18.30
C PRO A 49 -2.22 -19.93 -18.17
N LEU A 50 -2.09 -19.17 -19.26
CA LEU A 50 -1.65 -17.77 -19.21
C LEU A 50 -2.62 -16.90 -18.41
N MET A 51 -3.92 -17.00 -18.68
CA MET A 51 -4.95 -16.24 -17.97
C MET A 51 -4.99 -16.60 -16.48
N ARG A 52 -4.89 -17.89 -16.13
CA ARG A 52 -4.85 -18.32 -14.72
C ARG A 52 -3.61 -17.74 -14.01
N THR A 53 -2.45 -17.75 -14.67
CA THR A 53 -1.21 -17.20 -14.11
C THR A 53 -1.31 -15.68 -13.93
N TYR A 54 -1.86 -14.98 -14.91
CA TYR A 54 -2.16 -13.54 -14.84
C TYR A 54 -3.03 -13.18 -13.63
N VAL A 55 -4.18 -13.86 -13.48
CA VAL A 55 -5.13 -13.58 -12.39
C VAL A 55 -4.50 -13.87 -11.03
N ARG A 56 -3.79 -14.98 -10.89
CA ARG A 56 -3.10 -15.35 -9.64
C ARG A 56 -2.07 -14.29 -9.25
N GLU A 57 -1.24 -13.85 -10.20
CA GLU A 57 -0.20 -12.85 -9.93
C GLU A 57 -0.80 -11.50 -9.53
N ARG A 58 -1.83 -11.06 -10.25
CA ARG A 58 -2.57 -9.83 -9.94
C ARG A 58 -3.20 -9.88 -8.54
N GLN A 59 -3.85 -10.99 -8.18
CA GLN A 59 -4.46 -11.15 -6.86
C GLN A 59 -3.41 -11.19 -5.74
N ARG A 60 -2.28 -11.86 -5.97
CA ARG A 60 -1.18 -11.93 -4.99
C ARG A 60 -0.58 -10.55 -4.74
N LEU A 61 -0.33 -9.78 -5.80
CA LEU A 61 0.09 -8.37 -5.71
C LEU A 61 -0.88 -7.55 -4.86
N LEU A 62 -2.18 -7.61 -5.16
CA LEU A 62 -3.19 -6.83 -4.42
C LEU A 62 -3.28 -7.19 -2.94
N ARG A 63 -3.16 -8.47 -2.58
CA ARG A 63 -3.22 -8.89 -1.17
C ARG A 63 -2.13 -8.24 -0.32
N HIS A 64 -0.88 -8.26 -0.80
CA HIS A 64 0.24 -7.67 -0.07
C HIS A 64 0.13 -6.13 -0.03
N LEU A 65 -0.33 -5.50 -1.11
CA LEU A 65 -0.50 -4.04 -1.16
C LEU A 65 -1.60 -3.55 -0.21
N ARG A 66 -2.70 -4.29 -0.06
CA ARG A 66 -3.77 -3.95 0.90
C ARG A 66 -3.26 -3.87 2.34
N ALA A 67 -2.41 -4.82 2.73
CA ALA A 67 -1.74 -4.79 4.03
C ALA A 67 -0.85 -3.56 4.19
N GLY A 68 -0.09 -3.21 3.14
CA GLY A 68 0.73 -1.98 3.13
C GLY A 68 -0.09 -0.72 3.31
N VAL A 69 -1.19 -0.58 2.56
CA VAL A 69 -2.09 0.57 2.66
C VAL A 69 -2.68 0.70 4.06
N SER A 70 -3.13 -0.40 4.69
CA SER A 70 -3.66 -0.34 6.05
C SER A 70 -2.61 0.06 7.07
N VAL A 71 -1.40 -0.52 6.99
CA VAL A 71 -0.30 -0.18 7.90
C VAL A 71 0.08 1.29 7.74
N SER A 72 0.33 1.75 6.52
CA SER A 72 0.67 3.16 6.27
C SER A 72 -0.43 4.11 6.72
N THR A 73 -1.70 3.75 6.54
CA THR A 73 -2.84 4.56 7.01
C THR A 73 -2.81 4.68 8.53
N VAL A 74 -2.72 3.56 9.25
CA VAL A 74 -2.69 3.57 10.72
C VAL A 74 -1.47 4.34 11.22
N THR A 75 -0.28 4.08 10.69
CA THR A 75 0.96 4.76 11.09
C THR A 75 0.89 6.26 10.84
N MET A 76 0.35 6.69 9.71
CA MET A 76 0.18 8.11 9.38
C MET A 76 -0.84 8.78 10.29
N THR A 77 -1.98 8.14 10.57
CA THR A 77 -2.99 8.64 11.51
C THR A 77 -2.40 8.79 12.92
N SER A 78 -1.70 7.77 13.42
CA SER A 78 -1.06 7.80 14.73
C SER A 78 -0.02 8.91 14.83
N ALA A 79 0.83 9.07 13.81
CA ALA A 79 1.84 10.12 13.77
C ALA A 79 1.24 11.53 13.77
N LEU A 80 0.13 11.73 13.04
CA LEU A 80 -0.58 13.01 13.03
C LEU A 80 -1.26 13.29 14.38
N ILE A 81 -1.88 12.30 15.02
CA ILE A 81 -2.47 12.47 16.36
C ILE A 81 -1.40 12.92 17.37
N VAL A 82 -0.20 12.35 17.32
CA VAL A 82 0.92 12.77 18.18
C VAL A 82 1.38 14.19 17.83
N LEU A 83 1.47 14.54 16.54
CA LEU A 83 1.88 15.86 16.09
C LEU A 83 0.92 16.98 16.54
N PHE A 84 -0.38 16.68 16.63
CA PHE A 84 -1.40 17.59 17.11
C PHE A 84 -1.53 17.62 18.65
N ASP A 85 -0.66 16.90 19.37
CA ASP A 85 -0.69 16.80 20.83
C ASP A 85 -2.10 16.44 21.34
N GLY A 86 -2.59 15.28 20.86
CA GLY A 86 -3.98 14.83 20.91
C GLY A 86 -4.56 14.48 22.28
N VAL A 87 -4.44 15.37 23.27
CA VAL A 87 -5.06 15.23 24.59
C VAL A 87 -6.55 15.66 24.55
N GLU A 88 -6.90 16.58 23.65
CA GLU A 88 -8.27 17.07 23.46
C GLU A 88 -8.98 16.38 22.28
N TRP A 89 -10.25 15.99 22.48
CA TRP A 89 -11.07 15.34 21.45
C TRP A 89 -11.18 16.13 20.15
N THR A 90 -11.23 17.46 20.23
CA THR A 90 -11.27 18.36 19.07
C THR A 90 -10.03 18.23 18.19
N ARG A 91 -8.84 18.12 18.79
CA ARG A 91 -7.57 17.96 18.07
C ARG A 91 -7.44 16.58 17.44
N VAL A 92 -7.90 15.54 18.13
CA VAL A 92 -7.96 14.19 17.58
C VAL A 92 -8.88 14.15 16.35
N LEU A 93 -10.04 14.80 16.43
CA LEU A 93 -11.01 14.86 15.32
C LEU A 93 -10.45 15.65 14.12
N LEU A 94 -9.76 16.77 14.38
CA LEU A 94 -9.06 17.54 13.37
C LEU A 94 -7.92 16.73 12.72
N ALA A 95 -7.10 16.04 13.52
CA ALA A 95 -6.04 15.16 13.02
C ALA A 95 -6.60 14.04 12.14
N ALA A 96 -7.71 13.42 12.55
CA ALA A 96 -8.39 12.40 11.76
C ALA A 96 -8.92 12.96 10.43
N ALA A 97 -9.57 14.13 10.44
CA ALA A 97 -10.07 14.79 9.23
C ALA A 97 -8.93 15.12 8.26
N VAL A 98 -7.84 15.71 8.77
CA VAL A 98 -6.63 16.01 7.99
C VAL A 98 -6.04 14.72 7.40
N THR A 99 -5.98 13.65 8.19
CA THR A 99 -5.46 12.36 7.74
C THR A 99 -6.27 11.80 6.58
N VAL A 100 -7.61 11.82 6.66
CA VAL A 100 -8.49 11.35 5.59
C VAL A 100 -8.27 12.14 4.30
N VAL A 101 -8.17 13.47 4.40
CA VAL A 101 -7.91 14.33 3.25
C VAL A 101 -6.55 14.03 2.63
N LEU A 102 -5.49 13.93 3.44
CA LEU A 102 -4.13 13.65 2.97
C LEU A 102 -4.03 12.28 2.30
N ILE A 103 -4.55 11.23 2.94
CA ILE A 103 -4.54 9.86 2.39
C ILE A 103 -5.29 9.82 1.06
N SER A 104 -6.49 10.42 0.99
CA SER A 104 -7.31 10.43 -0.22
C SER A 104 -6.61 11.19 -1.36
N SER A 105 -6.03 12.35 -1.05
CA SER A 105 -5.32 13.19 -2.01
C SER A 105 -4.08 12.49 -2.53
N LEU A 106 -3.29 11.87 -1.64
CA LEU A 106 -2.06 11.17 -2.01
C LEU A 106 -2.34 9.93 -2.87
N ARG A 107 -3.38 9.16 -2.52
CA ARG A 107 -3.84 8.03 -3.36
C ARG A 107 -4.35 8.50 -4.71
N SER A 108 -5.12 9.58 -4.76
CA SER A 108 -5.63 10.12 -6.02
C SER A 108 -4.49 10.61 -6.92
N ALA A 109 -3.61 11.45 -6.38
CA ALA A 109 -2.46 12.01 -7.10
C ALA A 109 -1.51 10.93 -7.62
N SER A 110 -1.13 9.96 -6.77
CA SER A 110 -0.26 8.85 -7.18
C SER A 110 -0.89 8.00 -8.29
N ARG A 111 -2.20 7.73 -8.23
CA ARG A 111 -2.93 7.04 -9.30
C ARG A 111 -2.92 7.83 -10.60
N ILE A 112 -3.24 9.12 -10.55
CA ILE A 112 -3.25 10.00 -11.74
C ILE A 112 -1.87 10.04 -12.39
N VAL A 113 -0.82 10.28 -11.61
CA VAL A 113 0.57 10.32 -12.08
C VAL A 113 0.95 8.99 -12.73
N THR A 114 0.59 7.86 -12.12
CA THR A 114 0.91 6.54 -12.66
C THR A 114 0.16 6.26 -13.97
N LEU A 115 -1.13 6.60 -14.03
CA LEU A 115 -1.97 6.37 -15.19
C LEU A 115 -1.63 7.30 -16.37
N SER A 116 -0.96 8.43 -16.13
CA SER A 116 -0.50 9.34 -17.18
C SER A 116 0.55 8.70 -18.11
N ARG A 117 1.39 7.78 -17.59
CA ARG A 117 2.45 7.09 -18.34
C ARG A 117 2.55 5.63 -17.87
N PRO A 118 1.56 4.78 -18.20
CA PRO A 118 1.39 3.48 -17.55
C PRO A 118 2.55 2.51 -17.82
N GLU A 119 3.11 2.51 -19.02
CA GLU A 119 4.22 1.60 -19.38
C GLU A 119 5.55 2.00 -18.74
N GLY A 120 5.88 3.30 -18.79
CA GLY A 120 7.09 3.83 -18.16
C GLY A 120 7.02 3.76 -16.63
N ALA A 121 5.85 4.01 -16.04
CA ALA A 121 5.62 3.86 -14.61
C ALA A 121 5.76 2.39 -14.19
N ALA A 122 5.15 1.43 -14.91
CA ALA A 122 5.28 0.01 -14.60
C ALA A 122 6.74 -0.47 -14.64
N ALA A 123 7.55 0.05 -15.56
CA ALA A 123 8.98 -0.27 -15.62
C ALA A 123 9.74 0.21 -14.37
N ARG A 124 9.49 1.45 -13.94
CA ARG A 124 10.14 2.03 -12.75
C ARG A 124 9.61 1.42 -11.44
N LEU A 125 8.35 1.00 -11.43
CA LEU A 125 7.68 0.44 -10.25
C LEU A 125 7.92 -1.05 -10.05
N GLU A 126 8.54 -1.75 -11.01
CA GLU A 126 8.72 -3.20 -10.92
C GLU A 126 9.63 -3.62 -9.75
N ALA A 127 10.82 -3.02 -9.64
CA ALA A 127 11.75 -3.26 -8.54
C ALA A 127 11.17 -2.86 -7.16
N PRO A 128 10.62 -1.65 -6.97
CA PRO A 128 10.05 -1.28 -5.68
C PRO A 128 8.83 -2.13 -5.35
N ALA A 129 8.01 -2.56 -6.33
CA ALA A 129 6.91 -3.48 -6.06
C ALA A 129 7.40 -4.83 -5.52
N ARG A 130 8.49 -5.39 -6.06
CA ARG A 130 9.08 -6.63 -5.53
C ARG A 130 9.62 -6.44 -4.12
N ALA A 131 10.33 -5.34 -3.86
CA ALA A 131 10.83 -5.02 -2.51
C ALA A 131 9.69 -4.88 -1.50
N LEU A 132 8.63 -4.13 -1.87
CA LEU A 132 7.45 -3.95 -1.03
C LEU A 132 6.72 -5.28 -0.79
N GLN A 133 6.61 -6.13 -1.81
CA GLN A 133 6.02 -7.47 -1.67
C GLN A 133 6.79 -8.32 -0.67
N LEU A 134 8.12 -8.29 -0.68
CA LEU A 134 8.96 -9.04 0.25
C LEU A 134 8.80 -8.52 1.68
N LEU A 135 8.86 -7.20 1.87
CA LEU A 135 8.70 -6.55 3.17
C LEU A 135 7.30 -6.75 3.77
N LEU A 136 6.26 -6.66 2.95
CA LEU A 136 4.86 -6.77 3.40
C LEU A 136 4.36 -8.21 3.48
N ARG A 137 5.13 -9.20 2.98
CA ARG A 137 4.75 -10.62 3.05
C ARG A 137 4.48 -11.10 4.49
N PRO A 138 5.38 -10.93 5.46
CA PRO A 138 5.13 -11.35 6.85
C PRO A 138 3.93 -10.61 7.46
N LEU A 139 3.84 -9.30 7.21
CA LEU A 139 2.74 -8.46 7.68
C LEU A 139 1.38 -8.90 7.14
N SER A 140 1.31 -9.23 5.85
CA SER A 140 0.07 -9.70 5.24
C SER A 140 -0.36 -11.05 5.79
N PHE A 141 0.58 -11.93 6.19
CA PHE A 141 0.26 -13.19 6.85
C PHE A 141 -0.33 -12.93 8.24
N LEU A 142 0.29 -12.05 9.03
CA LEU A 142 -0.20 -11.67 10.35
C LEU A 142 -1.60 -11.03 10.30
N LEU A 143 -1.82 -10.09 9.36
CA LEU A 143 -3.11 -9.42 9.21
C LEU A 143 -4.21 -10.32 8.64
N SER A 144 -3.85 -11.38 7.89
CA SER A 144 -4.82 -12.35 7.37
C SER A 144 -5.03 -13.56 8.28
N ALA A 145 -4.14 -13.82 9.24
CA ALA A 145 -4.28 -14.91 10.20
C ALA A 145 -5.62 -14.92 10.97
N PRO A 146 -6.15 -13.79 11.49
CA PRO A 146 -7.40 -13.81 12.26
C PRO A 146 -8.62 -14.21 11.44
N THR A 147 -8.57 -14.09 10.10
CA THR A 147 -9.66 -14.52 9.20
C THR A 147 -9.37 -15.89 8.57
N ALA A 148 -8.11 -16.18 8.23
CA ALA A 148 -7.71 -17.41 7.57
C ALA A 148 -7.67 -18.63 8.50
N VAL A 149 -7.32 -18.44 9.77
CA VAL A 149 -7.28 -19.52 10.78
C VAL A 149 -8.68 -20.08 11.06
N PRO A 150 -9.73 -19.27 11.34
CA PRO A 150 -11.06 -19.82 11.56
C PRO A 150 -11.67 -20.41 10.27
N LEU A 151 -11.43 -19.82 9.10
CA LEU A 151 -11.92 -20.39 7.83
C LEU A 151 -11.31 -21.76 7.54
N ARG A 152 -9.99 -21.92 7.76
CA ARG A 152 -9.33 -23.22 7.65
C ARG A 152 -9.80 -24.22 8.69
N ALA A 153 -10.09 -23.76 9.91
CA ALA A 153 -10.67 -24.61 10.95
C ALA A 153 -12.09 -25.09 10.59
N LEU A 154 -12.81 -24.34 9.74
CA LEU A 154 -14.13 -24.70 9.21
C LEU A 154 -14.07 -25.48 7.87
N GLY A 155 -12.87 -25.82 7.38
CA GLY A 155 -12.69 -26.61 6.14
C GLY A 155 -12.92 -25.85 4.83
N LEU A 156 -12.88 -24.51 4.86
CA LEU A 156 -12.97 -23.60 3.72
C LEU A 156 -11.59 -23.02 3.34
#